data_AF-V4CGF1-F1
#
_entry.id   AF-V4CGF1-F1
#
_cell.length_a   1.000
_cell.length_b   1.000
_cell.length_c   1.000
_cell.angle_alpha   90.00
_cell.angle_beta   90.00
_cell.angle_gamma   90.00
#
_symmetry.space_group_name_H-M   'P 1'
#
loop_
_entity.id
_entity.type
_entity.pdbx_description
1 polymer ?
#
loop_
_entity_poly.entity_id
_entity_poly.type
_entity_poly.pdbx_seq_one_letter_code
_entity_poly.pdbx_strand_id
1 'polypeptide(L)' 'QGFFRRCITQGMTHKCANEEKCEITPFTRNSCQFCRLRKCFEVGMSREGRLKL' A
#
# COMPACT_ATOMS: atom_id res chain seq x y z
N GLN A 1 -6.90 0.10 -7.84
CA GLN A 1 -7.23 -1.06 -6.98
C GLN A 1 -6.31 -2.27 -7.18
N GLY A 2 -5.82 -2.57 -8.40
CA GLY A 2 -5.02 -3.78 -8.65
C GLY A 2 -3.70 -3.92 -7.86
N PHE A 3 -3.07 -2.80 -7.46
CA PHE A 3 -1.85 -2.83 -6.63
C PHE A 3 -2.08 -3.55 -5.30
N PHE A 4 -3.10 -3.13 -4.53
CA PHE A 4 -3.41 -3.73 -3.23
C PHE A 4 -3.68 -5.23 -3.36
N ARG A 5 -4.54 -5.63 -4.31
CA ARG A 5 -4.86 -7.03 -4.56
C ARG A 5 -3.62 -7.88 -4.86
N ARG A 6 -2.70 -7.39 -5.71
CA ARG A 6 -1.44 -8.11 -6.00
C ARG A 6 -0.57 -8.27 -4.77
N CYS A 7 -0.38 -7.21 -3.97
CA CYS A 7 0.39 -7.29 -2.74
C CYS A 7 -0.20 -8.29 -1.73
N ILE A 8 -1.53 -8.39 -1.62
CA ILE A 8 -2.18 -9.34 -0.71
C ILE A 8 -2.10 -10.78 -1.25
N THR A 9 -2.30 -10.99 -2.56
CA THR A 9 -2.33 -12.34 -3.14
C THR A 9 -0.94 -12.93 -3.33
N GLN A 10 0.03 -12.13 -3.77
CA GLN A 10 1.38 -12.59 -4.12
C GLN A 10 2.40 -12.33 -3.01
N GLY A 11 2.00 -11.60 -1.96
CA GLY A 11 2.90 -11.13 -0.91
C GLY A 11 3.63 -9.85 -1.29
N MET A 12 3.92 -9.01 -0.30
CA MET A 12 4.76 -7.84 -0.47
C MET A 12 6.22 -8.21 -0.25
N THR A 13 7.06 -8.02 -1.27
CA THR A 13 8.50 -8.31 -1.19
C THR A 13 9.34 -7.06 -0.98
N HIS A 14 8.83 -5.89 -1.36
CA HIS A 14 9.60 -4.64 -1.32
C HIS A 14 9.57 -4.00 0.06
N LYS A 15 10.75 -3.79 0.63
CA LYS A 15 10.96 -2.94 1.82
C LYS A 15 11.07 -1.47 1.42
N CYS A 16 10.78 -0.56 2.35
CA CYS A 16 11.10 0.85 2.12
C CYS A 16 12.62 1.03 2.03
N ALA A 17 13.09 1.86 1.11
CA ALA A 17 14.50 2.26 1.01
C ALA A 17 14.84 3.49 1.89
N ASN A 18 13.82 4.13 2.45
CA ASN A 18 13.93 5.29 3.34
C ASN A 18 13.39 4.90 4.74
N GLU A 19 12.89 5.87 5.49
CA GLU A 19 12.39 5.71 6.87
C GLU A 19 10.91 5.32 6.96
N GLU A 20 10.37 4.59 5.98
CA GLU A 20 8.97 4.11 5.97
C GLU A 20 7.88 5.22 6.05
N LYS A 21 8.29 6.48 5.84
CA LYS A 21 7.46 7.69 5.89
C LYS A 21 7.33 8.37 4.52
N CYS A 22 7.49 7.63 3.42
CA CYS A 22 7.39 8.23 2.08
C CYS A 22 6.01 8.84 1.86
N GLU A 23 5.98 10.08 1.35
CA GLU A 23 4.74 10.71 0.91
C GLU A 23 4.19 10.01 -0.34
N ILE A 24 2.91 9.63 -0.31
CA ILE A 24 2.22 8.93 -1.39
C ILE A 24 1.27 9.89 -2.11
N THR A 25 1.73 10.44 -3.23
CA THR A 25 0.95 11.30 -4.14
C THR A 25 0.70 10.57 -5.47
N PRO A 26 -0.15 11.10 -6.38
CA PRO A 26 -0.32 10.53 -7.72
C PRO A 26 0.99 10.33 -8.49
N PHE A 27 1.97 11.20 -8.25
CA PHE A 27 3.28 11.20 -8.90
C PHE A 27 4.30 10.28 -8.20
N THR A 28 4.28 10.20 -6.86
CA THR A 28 5.28 9.46 -6.07
C THR A 28 4.83 8.07 -5.64
N ARG A 29 3.56 7.70 -5.84
CA ARG A 29 2.99 6.42 -5.35
C ARG A 29 3.72 5.17 -5.84
N ASN A 30 4.43 5.22 -6.96
CA ASN A 30 5.17 4.05 -7.47
C ASN A 30 6.60 3.97 -6.91
N SER A 31 7.12 5.04 -6.30
CA SER A 31 8.49 5.11 -5.79
C SER A 31 8.72 4.25 -4.55
N CYS A 32 7.67 3.99 -3.76
CA CYS A 32 7.76 3.10 -2.60
C CYS A 32 6.52 2.23 -2.49
N GLN A 33 6.64 0.97 -2.91
CA GLN A 33 5.55 0.01 -2.80
C GLN A 33 5.18 -0.23 -1.33
N PHE A 34 6.15 -0.32 -0.42
CA PHE A 34 5.92 -0.52 1.01
C PHE A 34 4.99 0.55 1.59
N CYS A 35 5.38 1.82 1.47
CA CYS A 35 4.60 2.94 2.02
C CYS A 35 3.25 3.08 1.31
N ARG A 36 3.16 2.76 0.02
CA ARG A 36 1.89 2.72 -0.70
C ARG A 36 0.94 1.66 -0.13
N LEU A 37 1.43 0.45 0.13
CA LEU A 37 0.62 -0.62 0.72
C LEU A 37 0.20 -0.26 2.14
N ARG A 38 1.11 0.29 2.96
CA ARG A 38 0.80 0.82 4.29
C ARG A 38 -0.33 1.84 4.22
N LYS A 39 -0.25 2.80 3.27
CA LYS A 39 -1.29 3.80 3.06
C LYS A 39 -2.62 3.20 2.62
N CYS A 40 -2.62 2.14 1.79
CA CYS A 40 -3.84 1.41 1.44
C CYS A 40 -4.56 0.89 2.70
N PHE A 41 -3.83 0.31 3.66
CA PHE A 41 -4.41 -0.12 4.92
C PHE A 41 -4.89 1.06 5.79
N GLU A 42 -4.12 2.15 5.86
CA GLU A 42 -4.49 3.36 6.62
C GLU A 42 -5.81 3.99 6.13
N VAL A 43 -6.09 3.93 4.82
CA VAL A 43 -7.37 4.41 4.25
C VAL A 43 -8.47 3.34 4.27
N GLY A 44 -8.26 2.23 4.98
CA GLY A 44 -9.28 1.21 5.24
C GLY A 44 -9.43 0.15 4.14
N MET A 45 -8.45 -0.02 3.23
CA MET A 45 -8.47 -1.16 2.31
C MET A 45 -8.25 -2.46 3.08
N SER A 46 -9.20 -3.39 2.97
CA SER A 46 -9.15 -4.72 3.59
C SER A 46 -9.30 -5.81 2.53
N ARG A 47 -8.83 -7.03 2.84
CA ARG A 47 -8.95 -8.19 1.95
C ARG A 47 -10.41 -8.57 1.72
N GLU A 48 -11.24 -8.50 2.76
CA GLU A 48 -12.69 -8.72 2.71
C GLU A 48 -13.49 -7.57 2.08
N GLY A 49 -12.88 -6.42 1.76
CA GLY A 49 -13.58 -5.28 1.18
C GLY A 49 -14.62 -4.62 2.09
N ARG A 50 -14.70 -5.00 3.37
CA ARG A 50 -15.53 -4.30 4.35
C ARG A 50 -14.78 -3.06 4.82
N LEU A 51 -15.26 -1.89 4.43
CA LEU A 51 -14.96 -0.63 5.10
C LEU A 51 -15.32 -0.83 6.58
N LYS A 52 -14.34 -0.72 7.47
CA LYS A 52 -14.67 -0.56 8.89
C LYS A 52 -15.20 0.87 9.05
N LEU A 53 -16.48 0.96 9.42
CA LEU A 53 -17.14 2.16 9.93
C LEU A 53 -16.43 2.66 11.19
#